data_AF-A0AAU6VU27-F1
#
_entry.id   AF-A0AAU6VU27-F1
#
_cell.length_a   1.000
_cell.length_b   1.000
_cell.length_c   1.000
_cell.angle_alpha   90.00
_cell.angle_beta   90.00
_cell.angle_gamma   90.00
#
_symmetry.space_group_name_H-M   'P 1'
#
loop_
_entity.id
_entity.type
_entity.pdbx_description
1 polymer ?
#
loop_
_entity_poly.entity_id
_entity_poly.type
_entity_poly.pdbx_seq_one_letter_code
_entity_poly.pdbx_strand_id
1 'polypeptide(L)'
;MNKKPAISNETQTEAMRMAKATQKAGQTKEQTRLIAQGIEKGIAEYKKQQKAKARARDKARKQELRQKNRLQHDSDDSADAAEITPSHAPKWLLWFPWILLGLSWLGFALYLA
;
A
#
# COMPACT_ATOMS: atom_id res chain seq x y z
N MET A 1 -2.49 27.65 -15.93
CA MET A 1 -1.86 28.65 -15.04
C MET A 1 -1.52 27.98 -13.71
N ASN A 2 -0.28 27.52 -13.53
CA ASN A 2 0.13 26.79 -12.32
C ASN A 2 0.18 27.76 -11.14
N LYS A 3 -0.85 27.76 -10.29
CA LYS A 3 -0.85 28.54 -9.05
C LYS A 3 0.25 27.97 -8.15
N LYS A 4 1.32 28.75 -7.94
CA LYS A 4 2.29 28.46 -6.88
C LYS A 4 1.51 28.39 -5.57
N PRO A 5 1.68 27.34 -4.74
CA PRO A 5 0.96 27.25 -3.48
C PRO A 5 1.27 28.50 -2.67
N ALA A 6 0.22 29.21 -2.23
CA ALA A 6 0.37 30.37 -1.38
C ALA A 6 1.11 29.92 -0.11
N ILE A 7 2.23 30.56 0.16
CA ILE A 7 3.03 30.28 1.35
C ILE A 7 2.22 30.78 2.55
N SER A 8 2.11 29.95 3.59
CA SER A 8 1.33 30.32 4.79
C SER A 8 1.99 31.48 5.53
N ASN A 9 1.18 32.42 6.03
CA ASN A 9 1.63 33.51 6.90
C ASN A 9 2.41 33.01 8.13
N GLU A 10 2.09 31.80 8.61
CA GLU A 10 2.82 31.14 9.70
C GLU A 10 4.27 30.85 9.30
N THR A 11 4.48 30.33 8.07
CA THR A 11 5.82 30.00 7.57
C THR A 11 6.67 31.25 7.36
N GLN A 12 6.06 32.36 6.93
CA GLN A 12 6.73 33.67 6.85
C GLN A 12 7.14 34.20 8.22
N THR A 13 6.25 34.10 9.20
CA THR A 13 6.50 34.56 10.58
C THR A 13 7.58 33.72 11.24
N GLU A 14 7.54 32.41 11.07
CA GLU A 14 8.54 31.46 11.56
C GLU A 14 9.90 31.69 10.90
N ALA A 15 9.93 31.87 9.58
CA ALA A 15 11.16 32.18 8.85
C ALA A 15 11.79 33.51 9.31
N MET A 16 10.99 34.54 9.58
CA MET A 16 11.49 35.79 10.18
C MET A 16 12.01 35.59 11.60
N ARG A 17 11.34 34.78 12.44
CA ARG A 17 11.83 34.47 13.79
C ARG A 17 13.17 33.73 13.73
N MET A 18 13.32 32.75 12.84
CA MET A 18 14.57 32.02 12.66
C MET A 18 15.69 32.90 12.11
N ALA A 19 15.40 33.77 11.14
CA ALA A 19 16.37 34.72 10.62
C ALA A 19 16.85 35.71 11.71
N LYS A 20 15.94 36.20 12.56
CA LYS A 20 16.28 37.05 13.71
C LYS A 20 17.08 36.30 14.77
N ALA A 21 16.72 35.05 15.07
CA ALA A 21 17.44 34.22 16.03
C ALA A 21 18.89 33.91 15.60
N THR A 22 19.15 33.90 14.29
CA THR A 22 20.48 33.65 13.70
C THR A 22 21.20 34.92 13.25
N GLN A 23 20.64 36.10 13.58
CA GLN A 23 21.18 37.39 13.19
C GLN A 23 22.54 37.64 13.85
N LYS A 24 23.53 38.03 13.05
CA LYS A 24 24.84 38.49 13.54
C LYS A 24 24.81 39.98 13.90
N ALA A 25 25.61 40.39 14.87
CA ALA A 25 25.80 41.80 15.22
C ALA A 25 26.27 42.59 13.98
N GLY A 26 25.60 43.70 13.68
CA GLY A 26 25.86 44.54 12.49
C GLY A 26 25.05 44.20 11.23
N GLN A 27 24.21 43.15 11.25
CA GLN A 27 23.34 42.82 10.12
C GLN A 27 22.18 43.82 9.96
N THR A 28 21.95 44.29 8.73
CA THR A 28 20.83 45.19 8.40
C THR A 28 19.49 44.45 8.37
N LYS A 29 18.39 45.16 8.63
CA LYS A 29 17.03 44.61 8.61
C LYS A 29 16.65 44.01 7.25
N GLU A 30 17.15 44.59 6.16
CA GLU A 30 16.94 44.07 4.80
C GLU A 30 17.65 42.74 4.58
N GLN A 31 18.89 42.60 5.05
CA GLN A 31 19.62 41.34 4.99
C GLN A 31 18.92 40.24 5.80
N THR A 32 18.44 40.55 7.00
CA THR A 32 17.64 39.60 7.79
C THR A 32 16.36 39.19 7.05
N ARG A 33 15.72 40.13 6.35
CA ARG A 33 14.53 39.86 5.53
C ARG A 33 14.85 38.97 4.33
N LEU A 34 15.98 39.15 3.66
CA LEU A 34 16.43 38.29 2.57
C LEU A 34 16.70 36.85 3.06
N ILE A 35 17.32 36.71 4.24
CA ILE A 35 17.54 35.40 4.87
C ILE A 35 16.20 34.75 5.21
N ALA A 36 15.25 35.50 5.78
CA ALA A 36 13.91 35.01 6.06
C ALA A 36 13.21 34.50 4.79
N GLN A 37 13.30 35.22 3.67
CA GLN A 37 12.76 34.75 2.38
C GLN A 37 13.42 33.46 1.89
N GLY A 38 14.72 33.29 2.14
CA GLY A 38 15.45 32.04 1.84
C GLY A 38 14.92 30.86 2.67
N ILE A 39 14.78 31.05 3.98
CA ILE A 39 14.24 30.05 4.91
C ILE A 39 12.79 29.69 4.53
N GLU A 40 11.97 30.70 4.21
CA GLU A 40 10.59 30.53 3.78
C GLU A 40 10.50 29.62 2.54
N LYS A 41 11.30 29.91 1.51
CA LYS A 41 11.35 29.08 0.29
C LYS A 41 11.84 27.66 0.59
N GLY A 42 12.85 27.51 1.45
CA GLY A 42 13.37 26.20 1.85
C GLY A 42 12.31 25.33 2.53
N ILE A 43 11.59 25.90 3.50
CA ILE A 43 10.50 25.19 4.20
C ILE A 43 9.38 24.81 3.22
N ALA A 44 9.02 25.71 2.30
CA ALA A 44 7.99 25.45 1.30
C ALA A 44 8.37 24.30 0.36
N GLU A 45 9.60 24.30 -0.16
CA GLU A 45 10.10 23.24 -1.05
C GLU A 45 10.17 21.90 -0.31
N TYR A 46 10.70 21.89 0.93
CA TYR A 46 10.76 20.69 1.75
C TYR A 46 9.37 20.11 2.01
N LYS A 47 8.41 20.93 2.47
CA LYS A 47 7.02 20.49 2.71
C LYS A 47 6.36 19.96 1.43
N LYS A 48 6.66 20.54 0.27
CA LYS A 48 6.14 20.08 -1.02
C LYS A 48 6.66 18.67 -1.36
N GLN A 49 7.97 18.44 -1.24
CA GLN A 49 8.57 17.12 -1.47
C GLN A 49 8.02 16.07 -0.48
N GLN A 50 7.89 16.44 0.79
CA GLN A 50 7.32 15.59 1.84
C GLN A 50 5.87 15.17 1.51
N LYS A 51 5.01 16.13 1.12
CA LYS A 51 3.64 15.84 0.69
C LYS A 51 3.58 14.94 -0.54
N ALA A 52 4.48 15.13 -1.51
CA ALA A 52 4.57 14.27 -2.68
C ALA A 52 4.92 12.82 -2.29
N LYS A 53 5.91 12.64 -1.41
CA LYS A 53 6.32 11.32 -0.88
C LYS A 53 5.19 10.64 -0.10
N ALA A 54 4.48 11.39 0.75
CA ALA A 54 3.33 10.87 1.49
C ALA A 54 2.23 10.35 0.56
N ARG A 55 1.89 11.11 -0.50
CA ARG A 55 0.92 10.68 -1.51
C ARG A 55 1.38 9.46 -2.30
N ALA A 56 2.67 9.37 -2.64
CA ALA A 56 3.22 8.21 -3.33
C ALA A 56 3.08 6.94 -2.47
N ARG A 57 3.39 7.02 -1.18
CA ARG A 57 3.20 5.91 -0.23
C ARG A 57 1.72 5.50 -0.09
N ASP A 58 0.83 6.48 0.00
CA ASP A 58 -0.60 6.21 0.11
C ASP A 58 -1.15 5.51 -1.15
N LYS A 59 -0.72 5.96 -2.34
CA LYS A 59 -1.04 5.29 -3.61
C LYS A 59 -0.52 3.85 -3.64
N ALA A 60 0.73 3.61 -3.23
CA ALA A 60 1.31 2.28 -3.20
C ALA A 60 0.51 1.35 -2.26
N ARG A 61 0.23 1.80 -1.04
CA ARG A 61 -0.58 1.04 -0.08
C ARG A 61 -1.97 0.72 -0.64
N LYS A 62 -2.63 1.69 -1.28
CA LYS A 62 -3.95 1.48 -1.90
C LYS A 62 -3.88 0.50 -3.07
N GLN A 63 -2.81 0.51 -3.86
CA GLN A 63 -2.59 -0.45 -4.93
C GLN A 63 -2.36 -1.86 -4.38
N GLU A 64 -1.54 -2.03 -3.35
CA GLU A 64 -1.34 -3.32 -2.67
C GLU A 64 -2.64 -3.88 -2.11
N LEU A 65 -3.42 -3.05 -1.41
CA LEU A 65 -4.75 -3.43 -0.91
C LEU A 65 -5.69 -3.86 -2.05
N ARG A 66 -5.70 -3.15 -3.18
CA ARG A 66 -6.51 -3.52 -4.35
C ARG A 66 -6.05 -4.82 -4.98
N GLN A 67 -4.74 -5.05 -5.09
CA GLN A 67 -4.20 -6.31 -5.60
C GLN A 67 -4.55 -7.48 -4.68
N LYS A 68 -4.42 -7.31 -3.36
CA LYS A 68 -4.82 -8.33 -2.38
C LYS A 68 -6.31 -8.65 -2.46
N ASN A 69 -7.17 -7.63 -2.52
CA ASN A 69 -8.60 -7.83 -2.69
C ASN A 69 -8.94 -8.50 -4.03
N ARG A 70 -8.24 -8.15 -5.11
CA ARG A 70 -8.43 -8.82 -6.41
C ARG A 70 -8.02 -10.28 -6.37
N LEU A 71 -6.88 -10.59 -5.74
CA LEU A 71 -6.47 -11.99 -5.53
C LEU A 71 -7.47 -12.76 -4.68
N GLN A 72 -8.02 -12.14 -3.63
CA GLN A 72 -9.09 -12.74 -2.82
C GLN A 72 -10.40 -12.91 -3.59
N HIS A 73 -10.80 -11.94 -4.41
CA HIS A 73 -12.01 -12.03 -5.22
C HIS A 73 -11.88 -13.06 -6.36
N ASP A 74 -10.72 -13.12 -7.03
CA ASP A 74 -10.41 -14.17 -8.02
C ASP A 74 -10.31 -15.57 -7.34
N SER A 75 -10.02 -15.60 -6.02
CA SER A 75 -10.06 -16.83 -5.21
C SER A 75 -11.49 -17.21 -4.81
N ASP A 76 -12.37 -16.23 -4.54
CA ASP A 76 -13.78 -16.46 -4.21
C ASP A 76 -14.63 -16.81 -5.44
N ASP A 77 -14.39 -16.21 -6.61
CA ASP A 77 -15.04 -16.62 -7.89
C ASP A 77 -14.56 -18.00 -8.37
N SER A 78 -13.45 -18.50 -7.83
CA SER A 78 -13.00 -19.90 -8.00
C SER A 78 -13.43 -20.81 -6.84
N ALA A 79 -14.04 -20.26 -5.78
CA ALA A 79 -14.44 -20.99 -4.58
C ALA A 79 -15.93 -21.38 -4.55
N ASP A 80 -16.77 -20.90 -5.47
CA ASP A 80 -18.15 -21.40 -5.64
C ASP A 80 -18.22 -22.71 -6.44
N ALA A 81 -17.08 -23.31 -6.81
CA ALA A 81 -16.98 -24.61 -7.47
C ALA A 81 -15.89 -25.53 -6.90
N ALA A 82 -15.42 -25.29 -5.67
CA ALA A 82 -14.37 -26.12 -5.07
C ALA A 82 -14.67 -26.42 -3.60
N GLU A 83 -15.52 -27.42 -3.38
CA GLU A 83 -15.46 -28.24 -2.19
C GLU A 83 -13.99 -28.66 -1.93
N ILE A 84 -13.46 -28.26 -0.78
CA ILE A 84 -12.41 -28.93 -0.01
C ILE A 84 -11.18 -29.39 -0.84
N THR A 85 -10.23 -28.50 -1.08
CA THR A 85 -8.88 -28.93 -1.50
C THR A 85 -7.93 -29.03 -0.30
N PRO A 86 -7.60 -30.23 0.22
CA PRO A 86 -6.30 -30.41 0.84
C PRO A 86 -5.27 -30.48 -0.30
N SER A 87 -4.43 -29.46 -0.35
CA SER A 87 -3.23 -29.44 -1.17
C SER A 87 -2.42 -30.73 -0.92
N HIS A 88 -2.01 -31.39 -2.02
CA HIS A 88 -1.11 -32.54 -2.08
C HIS A 88 -1.64 -33.96 -1.78
N ALA A 89 -2.89 -34.28 -2.12
CA ALA A 89 -3.29 -35.69 -2.27
C ALA A 89 -2.79 -36.26 -3.62
N PRO A 90 -1.93 -37.29 -3.66
CA PRO A 90 -1.55 -37.95 -4.91
C PRO A 90 -2.78 -38.51 -5.63
N LYS A 91 -2.82 -38.41 -6.97
CA LYS A 91 -3.96 -38.80 -7.83
C LYS A 91 -4.53 -40.20 -7.56
N TRP A 92 -3.72 -41.12 -7.01
CA TRP A 92 -4.16 -42.47 -6.61
C TRP A 92 -5.23 -42.48 -5.50
N LEU A 93 -5.22 -41.48 -4.61
CA LEU A 93 -6.15 -41.42 -3.49
C LEU A 93 -7.57 -41.05 -3.95
N LEU A 94 -7.70 -40.31 -5.06
CA LEU A 94 -8.98 -40.03 -5.70
C LEU A 94 -9.59 -41.27 -6.39
N TRP A 95 -8.77 -42.26 -6.74
CA TRP A 95 -9.22 -43.48 -7.42
C TRP A 95 -9.54 -44.63 -6.48
N PHE A 96 -9.00 -44.58 -5.26
CA PHE A 96 -9.27 -45.53 -4.18
C PHE A 96 -10.77 -45.81 -3.93
N PRO A 97 -11.67 -44.81 -3.81
CA PRO A 97 -13.09 -45.08 -3.54
C PRO A 97 -13.77 -45.84 -4.69
N TRP A 98 -13.40 -45.56 -5.94
CA TRP A 98 -13.97 -46.24 -7.11
C TRP A 98 -13.54 -47.70 -7.21
N ILE A 99 -12.28 -48.00 -6.87
CA ILE A 99 -11.76 -49.37 -6.81
C ILE A 99 -12.43 -50.15 -5.68
N LEU A 100 -12.57 -49.54 -4.50
CA LEU A 100 -13.26 -50.15 -3.35
C LEU A 100 -14.73 -50.45 -3.68
N LEU A 101 -15.39 -49.55 -4.41
CA LEU A 101 -16.77 -49.71 -4.84
C LEU A 101 -16.94 -50.88 -5.82
N GLY A 102 -16.08 -50.97 -6.84
CA GLY A 102 -16.08 -52.08 -7.78
C GLY A 102 -15.84 -53.44 -7.11
N LEU A 103 -14.91 -53.47 -6.14
CA LEU A 103 -14.59 -54.70 -5.40
C LEU A 103 -15.75 -55.13 -4.48
N SER A 104 -16.44 -54.18 -3.84
CA SER A 104 -17.62 -54.46 -3.00
C SER A 104 -18.76 -55.07 -3.81
N TRP A 105 -19.02 -54.55 -5.01
CA TRP A 105 -20.07 -55.08 -5.88
C TRP A 105 -19.74 -56.48 -6.40
N LEU A 106 -18.48 -56.72 -6.75
CA LEU A 106 -18.04 -58.03 -7.23
C LEU A 106 -18.15 -59.10 -6.14
N GLY A 107 -17.76 -58.77 -4.90
CA GLY A 107 -17.93 -59.64 -3.74
C GLY A 107 -19.41 -59.91 -3.44
N PHE A 108 -20.28 -58.90 -3.57
CA PHE A 108 -21.72 -59.07 -3.38
C PHE A 108 -22.34 -59.92 -4.49
N ALA A 109 -21.93 -59.73 -5.75
CA ALA A 109 -22.40 -60.53 -6.88
C ALA A 109 -22.00 -62.00 -6.76
N LEU A 110 -20.78 -62.30 -6.30
CA LEU A 110 -20.33 -63.67 -6.02
C LEU A 110 -20.98 -64.28 -4.76
N TYR A 111 -21.42 -63.45 -3.80
CA TYR A 111 -22.13 -63.92 -2.62
C TYR A 111 -23.61 -64.24 -2.90
N LEU A 112 -24.25 -63.52 -3.83
CA LEU A 112 -25.64 -63.77 -4.24
C LEU A 112 -25.78 -64.77 -5.40
N ALA A 113 -24.70 -65.11 -6.09
CA ALA A 113 -24.65 -66.16 -7.11
C ALA A 113 -24.42 -67.54 -6.46
#